data_AF-A0A830E9U9-F1
#
_entry.id   AF-A0A830E9U9-F1
#
_cell.length_a   1.000
_cell.length_b   1.000
_cell.length_c   1.000
_cell.angle_alpha   90.00
_cell.angle_beta   90.00
_cell.angle_gamma   90.00
#
_symmetry.space_group_name_H-M   'P 1'
#
loop_
_entity.id
_entity.type
_entity.pdbx_description
1 polymer ?
#
loop_
_entity_poly.entity_id
_entity_poly.type
_entity_poly.pdbx_seq_one_letter_code
_entity_poly.pdbx_strand_id
1 'polypeptide(L)'
;MVSRRTKAVAEFGIALLTALWMVSMRRLLRSSDDESHEPTPLSPSGVAVGGAWGIGQVWAYDRDSWGVRTNRRRGMAVTLVGIGVQRRLLPRTESFRYSFGFGRVLGVVVYRTWYGLLRPLPGDD
;
A
#
# COMPACT_ATOMS: atom_id res chain seq x y z
N MET A 1 12.90 22.52 3.60
CA MET A 1 12.50 21.51 2.59
C MET A 1 12.93 20.16 3.10
N VAL A 2 11.99 19.23 3.33
CA VAL A 2 12.34 17.87 3.81
C VAL A 2 13.02 17.11 2.68
N SER A 3 14.17 16.49 2.94
CA SER A 3 14.86 15.67 1.93
C SER A 3 13.96 14.55 1.45
N ARG A 4 14.01 14.23 0.15
CA ARG A 4 13.24 13.15 -0.47
C ARG A 4 13.47 11.82 0.26
N ARG A 5 14.70 11.61 0.74
CA ARG A 5 15.08 10.45 1.54
C ARG A 5 14.37 10.41 2.90
N THR A 6 14.27 11.54 3.61
CA THR A 6 13.55 11.61 4.90
C THR A 6 12.07 11.29 4.73
N LYS A 7 11.45 11.77 3.63
CA LYS A 7 10.06 11.43 3.30
C LYS A 7 9.89 9.93 3.03
N ALA A 8 10.78 9.33 2.25
CA ALA A 8 10.76 7.89 1.97
C ALA A 8 10.90 7.04 3.24
N VAL A 9 11.79 7.43 4.17
CA VAL A 9 11.96 6.75 5.47
C VAL A 9 10.73 6.89 6.36
N ALA A 10 10.11 8.08 6.39
CA ALA A 10 8.87 8.29 7.14
C ALA A 10 7.72 7.43 6.57
N GLU A 11 7.58 7.39 5.24
CA GLU A 11 6.60 6.53 4.57
C GLU A 11 6.85 5.04 4.84
N PHE A 12 8.12 4.61 4.84
CA PHE A 12 8.49 3.25 5.25
C PHE A 12 8.04 2.95 6.68
N GLY A 13 8.37 3.83 7.64
CA GLY A 13 8.01 3.64 9.05
C GLY A 13 6.50 3.56 9.24
N ILE A 14 5.73 4.46 8.62
CA ILE A 14 4.27 4.46 8.67
C ILE A 14 3.69 3.18 8.06
N ALA A 15 4.20 2.77 6.90
CA ALA A 15 3.71 1.56 6.22
C ALA A 15 4.02 0.30 7.04
N LEU A 16 5.22 0.22 7.63
CA LEU A 16 5.62 -0.90 8.48
C LEU A 16 4.76 -0.99 9.74
N LEU A 17 4.56 0.14 10.44
CA LEU A 17 3.68 0.20 11.61
C LEU A 17 2.24 -0.18 11.26
N THR A 18 1.75 0.27 10.10
CA THR A 18 0.41 -0.08 9.60
C THR A 18 0.29 -1.59 9.33
N ALA A 19 1.29 -2.20 8.71
CA ALA A 19 1.31 -3.64 8.44
C ALA A 19 1.34 -4.44 9.75
N LEU A 20 2.18 -4.04 10.71
CA LEU A 20 2.25 -4.65 12.04
C LEU A 20 0.92 -4.52 12.77
N TRP A 21 0.31 -3.33 12.76
CA TRP A 21 -1.01 -3.10 13.33
C TRP A 21 -2.07 -4.02 12.72
N MET A 22 -2.12 -4.14 11.38
CA MET A 22 -3.06 -5.03 10.69
C MET A 22 -2.88 -6.50 11.13
N VAL A 23 -1.63 -6.97 11.25
CA VAL A 23 -1.33 -8.33 11.72
C VAL A 23 -1.73 -8.51 13.18
N SER A 24 -1.39 -7.57 14.05
CA SER A 24 -1.73 -7.60 15.47
C SER A 24 -3.24 -7.59 15.68
N MET A 25 -3.96 -6.71 14.99
CA MET A 25 -5.43 -6.64 15.05
C MET A 25 -6.06 -7.96 14.59
N ARG A 26 -5.55 -8.56 13.51
CA ARG A 26 -6.01 -9.87 13.05
C ARG A 26 -5.74 -10.98 14.06
N ARG A 27 -4.60 -10.94 14.75
CA ARG A 27 -4.27 -11.90 15.83
C ARG A 27 -5.19 -11.72 17.03
N LEU A 28 -5.45 -10.47 17.43
CA LEU A 28 -6.35 -10.16 18.55
C LEU A 28 -7.79 -10.62 18.27
N LEU A 29 -8.31 -10.30 17.09
CA LEU A 29 -9.64 -10.78 16.67
C LEU A 29 -9.71 -12.31 16.65
N ARG A 30 -8.65 -12.98 16.17
CA ARG A 30 -8.56 -14.45 16.17
C ARG A 30 -8.46 -15.05 17.58
N SER A 31 -7.91 -14.33 18.56
CA SER A 31 -7.84 -14.78 19.96
C SER A 31 -9.11 -14.50 20.77
N SER A 32 -9.99 -13.63 20.27
CA SER A 32 -11.25 -13.28 20.94
C SER A 32 -12.45 -14.05 20.38
N ASP A 33 -12.35 -14.62 19.17
CA ASP A 33 -13.32 -15.55 18.61
C ASP A 33 -13.15 -16.96 19.23
N ASP A 34 -13.61 -17.11 20.46
CA ASP A 34 -14.03 -18.41 20.97
C ASP A 34 -15.42 -18.73 20.36
N GLU A 35 -15.47 -19.80 19.56
CA GLU A 35 -16.64 -20.63 19.20
C GLU A 35 -17.59 -20.39 17.99
N SER A 36 -17.54 -19.35 17.13
CA SER A 36 -18.59 -19.31 16.07
C SER A 36 -18.31 -18.74 14.67
N HIS A 37 -17.15 -18.14 14.39
CA HIS A 37 -16.86 -17.64 13.04
C HIS A 37 -15.48 -18.10 12.56
N GLU A 38 -15.45 -18.95 11.51
CA GLU A 38 -14.19 -19.26 10.85
C GLU A 38 -13.53 -17.97 10.36
N PRO A 39 -12.26 -17.71 10.71
CA PRO A 39 -11.60 -16.46 10.36
C PRO A 39 -11.50 -16.34 8.85
N THR A 40 -12.03 -15.25 8.30
CA THR A 40 -12.02 -14.98 6.87
C THR A 40 -10.63 -15.22 6.27
N PRO A 41 -10.47 -16.21 5.36
CA PRO A 41 -9.16 -16.56 4.84
C PRO A 41 -8.58 -15.39 4.04
N LEU A 42 -7.27 -15.19 4.16
CA LEU A 42 -6.57 -14.21 3.32
C LEU A 42 -6.69 -14.65 1.88
N SER A 43 -7.15 -13.75 1.01
CA SER A 43 -7.14 -13.94 -0.43
C SER A 43 -5.71 -13.72 -0.95
N PRO A 44 -4.99 -14.76 -1.44
CA PRO A 44 -3.64 -14.58 -1.97
C PRO A 44 -3.63 -13.64 -3.18
N SER A 45 -4.67 -13.71 -4.01
CA SER A 45 -4.86 -12.80 -5.14
C SER A 45 -5.10 -11.36 -4.67
N GLY A 46 -5.87 -11.15 -3.60
CA GLY A 46 -6.02 -9.85 -2.97
C GLY A 46 -4.68 -9.26 -2.53
N VAL A 47 -3.85 -10.04 -1.83
CA VAL A 47 -2.53 -9.61 -1.39
C VAL A 47 -1.62 -9.27 -2.58
N ALA A 48 -1.56 -10.14 -3.60
CA ALA A 48 -0.73 -9.92 -4.77
C ALA A 48 -1.13 -8.67 -5.57
N VAL A 49 -2.43 -8.51 -5.86
CA VAL A 49 -2.97 -7.36 -6.59
C VAL A 49 -2.78 -6.08 -5.78
N GLY A 50 -3.01 -6.13 -4.47
CA GLY A 50 -2.72 -5.03 -3.55
C GLY A 50 -1.26 -4.62 -3.60
N GLY A 51 -0.34 -5.59 -3.48
CA GLY A 51 1.11 -5.35 -3.51
C GLY A 51 1.58 -4.70 -4.79
N ALA A 52 1.18 -5.24 -5.94
CA ALA A 52 1.47 -4.65 -7.25
C ALA A 52 0.93 -3.21 -7.36
N TRP A 53 -0.28 -2.96 -6.86
CA TRP A 53 -0.87 -1.63 -6.83
C TRP A 53 -0.08 -0.65 -5.94
N GLY A 54 0.33 -1.09 -4.74
CA GLY A 54 1.13 -0.29 -3.82
C GLY A 54 2.49 0.09 -4.40
N ILE A 55 3.20 -0.89 -4.96
CA ILE A 55 4.47 -0.68 -5.66
C ILE A 55 4.30 0.30 -6.81
N GLY A 56 3.31 0.07 -7.68
CA GLY A 56 3.06 0.90 -8.86
C GLY A 56 2.77 2.37 -8.50
N GLN A 57 2.02 2.62 -7.42
CA GLN A 57 1.75 3.98 -6.95
C GLN A 57 3.02 4.71 -6.50
N VAL A 58 3.83 4.09 -5.64
CA VAL A 58 5.04 4.73 -5.12
C VAL A 58 6.08 4.88 -6.21
N TRP A 59 6.19 3.90 -7.10
CA TRP A 59 7.05 3.97 -8.28
C TRP A 59 6.66 5.12 -9.21
N ALA A 60 5.37 5.25 -9.54
CA ALA A 60 4.88 6.34 -10.41
C ALA A 60 5.09 7.71 -9.75
N TYR A 61 4.92 7.79 -8.43
CA TYR A 61 5.15 9.01 -7.67
C TYR A 61 6.63 9.41 -7.62
N ASP A 62 7.52 8.47 -7.33
CA ASP A 62 8.95 8.72 -7.21
C ASP A 62 9.56 9.11 -8.56
N ARG A 63 9.15 8.46 -9.65
CA ARG A 63 9.56 8.81 -11.03
C ARG A 63 8.89 10.07 -11.59
N ASP A 64 8.00 10.71 -10.83
CA ASP A 64 7.13 11.80 -11.29
C ASP A 64 6.44 11.48 -12.63
N SER A 65 6.00 10.23 -12.79
CA SER A 65 5.31 9.80 -14.00
C SER A 65 4.06 10.68 -14.20
N TRP A 66 3.94 11.27 -15.39
CA TRP A 66 2.86 12.20 -15.78
C TRP A 66 2.78 13.51 -14.98
N GLY A 67 3.81 13.86 -14.20
CA GLY A 67 3.81 15.06 -13.36
C GLY A 67 2.88 14.93 -12.15
N VAL A 68 2.65 13.70 -11.67
CA VAL A 68 1.77 13.42 -10.53
C VAL A 68 2.30 14.04 -9.24
N ARG A 69 3.62 14.11 -9.08
CA ARG A 69 4.28 14.72 -7.92
C ARG A 69 4.32 16.24 -8.05
N THR A 70 4.57 16.75 -9.25
CA THR A 70 4.74 18.20 -9.51
C THR A 70 3.42 18.95 -9.71
N ASN A 71 2.38 18.30 -10.23
CA ASN A 71 1.08 18.91 -10.49
C ASN A 71 -0.02 18.29 -9.61
N ARG A 72 -0.47 19.06 -8.61
CA ARG A 72 -1.48 18.65 -7.63
C ARG A 72 -2.81 18.23 -8.27
N ARG A 73 -3.22 18.85 -9.39
CA ARG A 73 -4.45 18.49 -10.11
C ARG A 73 -4.33 17.11 -10.76
N ARG A 74 -3.18 16.81 -11.37
CA ARG A 74 -2.92 15.50 -11.98
C ARG A 74 -2.83 14.40 -10.92
N GLY A 75 -2.18 14.67 -9.80
CA GLY A 75 -2.16 13.74 -8.67
C GLY A 75 -3.55 13.44 -8.10
N MET A 76 -4.41 14.46 -8.00
CA MET A 76 -5.81 14.27 -7.59
C MET A 76 -6.61 13.46 -8.63
N ALA A 77 -6.45 13.76 -9.92
CA ALA A 77 -7.10 13.01 -10.99
C ALA A 77 -6.71 11.52 -10.99
N VAL A 78 -5.40 11.21 -10.91
CA VAL A 78 -4.91 9.83 -10.83
C VAL A 78 -5.43 9.11 -9.59
N THR A 79 -5.54 9.80 -8.46
CA THR A 79 -6.12 9.25 -7.23
C THR A 79 -7.59 8.91 -7.42
N LEU A 80 -8.39 9.82 -7.98
CA LEU A 80 -9.82 9.61 -8.23
C LEU A 80 -10.07 8.49 -9.23
N VAL A 81 -9.30 8.44 -10.32
CA VAL A 81 -9.34 7.35 -11.30
C VAL A 81 -8.99 6.03 -10.61
N GLY A 82 -7.95 6.00 -9.79
CA GLY A 82 -7.57 4.82 -9.03
C GLY A 82 -8.69 4.32 -8.11
N ILE A 83 -9.39 5.21 -7.40
CA ILE A 83 -10.55 4.86 -6.58
C ILE A 83 -11.68 4.29 -7.45
N GLY A 84 -11.96 4.90 -8.60
CA GLY A 84 -12.97 4.42 -9.55
C GLY A 84 -12.67 3.02 -10.06
N VAL A 85 -11.44 2.79 -10.52
CA VAL A 85 -10.94 1.49 -10.98
C VAL A 85 -11.08 0.43 -9.89
N GLN A 86 -10.64 0.74 -8.67
CA GLN A 86 -10.77 -0.19 -7.54
C GLN A 86 -12.23 -0.53 -7.25
N ARG A 87 -13.12 0.46 -7.22
CA ARG A 87 -14.56 0.24 -6.93
C ARG A 87 -15.29 -0.52 -8.03
N ARG A 88 -14.80 -0.45 -9.28
CA ARG A 88 -15.45 -1.02 -10.46
C ARG A 88 -14.96 -2.41 -10.80
N LEU A 89 -13.65 -2.65 -10.71
CA LEU A 89 -13.00 -3.87 -11.21
C LEU A 89 -12.64 -4.87 -10.11
N LEU A 90 -12.47 -4.43 -8.86
CA LEU A 90 -12.05 -5.34 -7.80
C LEU A 90 -13.23 -6.03 -7.10
N PRO A 91 -13.07 -7.30 -6.72
CA PRO A 91 -14.05 -8.00 -5.90
C PRO A 91 -14.38 -7.24 -4.61
N ARG A 92 -15.66 -7.21 -4.24
CA ARG A 92 -16.16 -6.52 -3.04
C ARG A 92 -16.19 -7.38 -1.78
N THR A 93 -15.73 -8.63 -1.85
CA THR A 93 -15.67 -9.52 -0.70
C THR A 93 -14.76 -8.93 0.39
N GLU A 94 -15.13 -9.09 1.65
CA GLU A 94 -14.34 -8.56 2.77
C GLU A 94 -12.94 -9.18 2.80
N SER A 95 -12.83 -10.47 2.52
CA SER A 95 -11.56 -11.19 2.38
C SER A 95 -10.63 -10.51 1.38
N PHE A 96 -11.14 -10.20 0.19
CA PHE A 96 -10.38 -9.56 -0.86
C PHE A 96 -10.01 -8.12 -0.50
N ARG A 97 -10.95 -7.34 0.04
CA ARG A 97 -10.69 -5.93 0.42
C ARG A 97 -9.62 -5.82 1.51
N TYR A 98 -9.69 -6.66 2.54
CA TYR A 98 -8.69 -6.70 3.60
C TYR A 98 -7.33 -7.14 3.04
N SER A 99 -7.30 -8.24 2.29
CA SER A 99 -6.06 -8.74 1.65
C SER A 99 -5.46 -7.74 0.67
N PHE A 100 -6.27 -7.02 -0.10
CA PHE A 100 -5.84 -5.96 -1.01
C PHE A 100 -5.21 -4.78 -0.26
N GLY A 101 -5.86 -4.31 0.82
CA GLY A 101 -5.32 -3.25 1.67
C GLY A 101 -3.99 -3.66 2.29
N PHE A 102 -3.93 -4.87 2.87
CA PHE A 102 -2.72 -5.42 3.46
C PHE A 102 -1.59 -5.57 2.43
N GLY A 103 -1.90 -6.16 1.27
CA GLY A 103 -0.97 -6.30 0.16
C GLY A 103 -0.41 -4.95 -0.30
N ARG A 104 -1.27 -3.93 -0.42
CA ARG A 104 -0.84 -2.58 -0.80
C ARG A 104 0.16 -1.99 0.17
N VAL A 105 -0.08 -2.12 1.47
CA VAL A 105 0.86 -1.66 2.50
C VAL A 105 2.18 -2.43 2.41
N LEU A 106 2.14 -3.76 2.26
CA LEU A 106 3.34 -4.57 2.07
C LEU A 106 4.13 -4.16 0.82
N GLY A 107 3.45 -3.87 -0.30
CA GLY A 107 4.08 -3.39 -1.51
C GLY A 107 4.86 -2.08 -1.29
N VAL A 108 4.30 -1.15 -0.51
CA VAL A 108 4.99 0.09 -0.12
C VAL A 108 6.21 -0.20 0.76
N VAL A 109 6.08 -1.08 1.75
CA VAL A 109 7.21 -1.48 2.62
C VAL A 109 8.34 -2.05 1.77
N VAL A 110 8.05 -3.04 0.91
CA VAL A 110 9.04 -3.67 0.03
C VAL A 110 9.71 -2.64 -0.87
N TYR A 111 8.91 -1.79 -1.52
CA TYR A 111 9.44 -0.77 -2.42
C TYR A 111 10.34 0.23 -1.67
N ARG A 112 9.94 0.71 -0.49
CA ARG A 112 10.71 1.70 0.29
C ARG A 112 11.96 1.11 0.94
N THR A 113 11.93 -0.17 1.33
CA THR A 113 13.14 -0.90 1.74
C THR A 113 14.15 -0.89 0.60
N TRP A 114 13.70 -1.20 -0.61
CA TRP A 114 14.58 -1.23 -1.78
C TRP A 114 15.03 0.17 -2.22
N TYR A 115 14.10 1.09 -2.43
CA TYR A 115 14.31 2.48 -2.83
C TYR A 115 13.97 3.43 -1.66
N GLY A 116 14.99 3.99 -1.03
CA GLY A 116 14.88 4.86 0.15
C GLY A 116 15.82 4.43 1.26
N LEU A 117 15.82 3.12 1.59
CA LEU A 117 16.74 2.54 2.57
C LEU A 117 18.01 1.98 1.92
N LEU A 118 17.87 1.01 1.02
CA LEU A 118 19.00 0.31 0.39
C LEU A 118 19.57 1.03 -0.84
N ARG A 119 18.72 1.67 -1.64
CA ARG A 119 19.12 2.42 -2.85
C ARG A 119 18.62 3.86 -2.80
N PRO A 120 19.30 4.80 -3.49
CA PRO A 120 18.78 6.15 -3.69
C PRO A 120 17.43 6.12 -4.41
N LEU A 121 16.67 7.20 -4.25
CA LEU A 121 15.36 7.32 -4.88
C LEU A 121 15.55 7.52 -6.39
N PRO A 122 14.67 6.94 -7.24
CA PRO A 122 14.73 7.19 -8.67
C PRO A 122 14.54 8.69 -8.96
N GLY A 123 15.41 9.28 -9.79
CA GLY A 123 15.33 10.70 -10.18
C GLY A 123 15.98 11.68 -9.19
N ASP A 124 16.93 11.18 -8.38
CA ASP A 124 17.88 11.97 -7.59
C ASP A 124 19.27 12.10 -8.27
N ASP A 125 19.35 11.84 -9.59
CA ASP A 125 20.52 12.13 -10.43
C ASP A 125 20.63 13.63 -10.76
#